data_AF-A0A1I6DLM7-F1
#
_entry.id   AF-A0A1I6DLM7-F1
#
_cell.length_a   1.000
_cell.length_b   1.000
_cell.length_c   1.000
_cell.angle_alpha   90.00
_cell.angle_beta   90.00
_cell.angle_gamma   90.00
#
_symmetry.space_group_name_H-M   'P 1'
#
loop_
_entity.id
_entity.type
_entity.pdbx_description
1 polymer ?
#
loop_
_entity_poly.entity_id
_entity_poly.type
_entity_poly.pdbx_seq_one_letter_code
_entity_poly.pdbx_strand_id
1 'polypeptide(L)'
;MGQKSVRQFLYENARRAASDLQKCGLSLRNDKVDQEGLVKAVSAPEDILLIVAGGEAGRFSAFFPGWTGTNSSRAITREIKLCPGGA
;
A
#
# COMPACT_ATOMS: atom_id res chain seq x y z
N MET A 1 16.11 -5.33 -10.07
CA MET A 1 15.53 -5.14 -8.72
C MET A 1 14.30 -6.04 -8.62
N GLY A 2 14.23 -6.95 -7.65
CA GLY A 2 13.10 -7.88 -7.51
C GLY A 2 11.92 -7.26 -6.74
N GLN A 3 10.71 -7.83 -6.86
CA GLN A 3 9.51 -7.34 -6.16
C GLN A 3 9.71 -7.20 -4.64
N LYS A 4 10.42 -8.14 -4.01
CA LYS A 4 10.76 -8.08 -2.58
C LYS A 4 11.57 -6.83 -2.22
N SER A 5 12.56 -6.47 -3.04
CA SER A 5 13.38 -5.28 -2.83
C SER A 5 12.58 -3.99 -3.00
N VAL A 6 11.64 -3.97 -3.95
CA VAL A 6 10.73 -2.82 -4.11
C VAL A 6 9.80 -2.67 -2.90
N ARG A 7 9.19 -3.77 -2.42
CA ARG A 7 8.37 -3.74 -1.20
C ARG A 7 9.15 -3.26 0.01
N GLN A 8 10.37 -3.77 0.19
CA GLN A 8 11.25 -3.36 1.29
C GLN A 8 11.56 -1.87 1.22
N PHE A 9 11.95 -1.38 0.04
CA PHE A 9 12.23 0.04 -0.16
C PHE A 9 11.02 0.93 0.15
N LEU A 10 9.83 0.54 -0.33
CA LEU A 10 8.59 1.27 -0.04
C LEU A 10 8.26 1.25 1.46
N TYR A 11 8.41 0.11 2.13
CA TYR A 11 8.17 -0.01 3.57
C TYR A 11 9.08 0.89 4.42
N GLU A 12 10.35 0.99 4.05
CA GLU A 12 11.33 1.84 4.74
C GLU A 12 11.09 3.34 4.50
N ASN A 13 10.67 3.71 3.30
CA ASN A 13 10.56 5.11 2.88
C ASN A 13 9.15 5.69 3.00
N ALA A 14 8.09 4.89 2.97
CA ALA A 14 6.70 5.33 3.12
C ALA A 14 6.36 5.56 4.60
N ARG A 15 6.96 6.63 5.15
CA ARG A 15 6.78 7.06 6.54
C ARG A 15 6.39 8.54 6.62
N ARG A 16 5.65 8.90 7.67
CA ARG A 16 5.20 10.27 7.93
C ARG A 16 5.33 10.60 9.41
N ALA A 17 5.57 11.87 9.71
CA ALA A 17 5.61 12.33 11.09
C ALA A 17 4.24 12.17 11.75
N ALA A 18 4.23 11.67 12.98
CA ALA A 18 3.00 11.52 13.77
C ALA A 18 2.27 12.87 13.93
N SER A 19 3.03 13.95 14.09
CA SER A 19 2.50 15.31 14.22
C SER A 19 1.75 15.78 12.98
N ASP A 20 2.20 15.42 11.78
CA ASP A 20 1.50 15.77 10.53
C ASP A 20 0.19 15.01 10.40
N LEU A 21 0.17 13.73 10.77
CA LEU A 21 -1.05 12.92 10.76
C LEU A 21 -2.07 13.43 11.80
N GLN A 22 -1.61 13.83 12.98
CA GLN A 22 -2.45 14.43 14.02
C GLN A 22 -3.07 15.77 13.56
N LYS A 23 -2.30 16.62 12.86
CA LYS A 23 -2.82 17.86 12.26
C LYS A 23 -3.93 17.60 11.24
N CYS A 24 -3.89 16.46 10.55
CA CYS A 24 -4.93 16.00 9.63
C CYS A 24 -6.13 15.34 10.34
N GLY A 25 -6.19 15.36 11.67
CA GLY A 25 -7.29 14.78 12.46
C GLY A 25 -7.16 13.28 12.75
N LEU A 26 -5.99 12.68 12.49
CA LEU A 26 -5.75 11.27 12.78
C LEU A 26 -5.33 11.09 14.26
N SER A 27 -6.18 10.45 15.07
CA SER A 27 -5.79 10.01 16.41
C SER A 27 -4.90 8.76 16.32
N LEU A 28 -3.60 8.98 16.40
CA LEU A 28 -2.62 7.90 16.44
C LEU A 28 -2.55 7.26 17.82
N ARG A 29 -2.41 5.94 17.84
CA ARG A 29 -1.99 5.22 19.04
C ARG A 29 -0.46 5.26 19.14
N ASN A 30 0.05 5.40 20.37
CA ASN A 30 1.48 5.56 20.63
C ASN A 30 2.33 4.34 20.20
N ASP A 31 1.74 3.14 20.12
CA ASP A 31 2.41 1.91 19.68
C ASP A 31 2.81 1.92 18.20
N LYS A 32 2.26 2.84 17.41
CA LYS A 32 2.55 2.97 15.97
C LYS A 32 3.60 4.03 15.64
N VAL A 33 4.08 4.76 16.64
CA VAL A 33 5.06 5.82 16.47
C VAL A 33 6.42 5.27 16.88
N ASP A 34 7.40 5.33 15.99
CA ASP A 34 8.76 4.93 16.30
C ASP A 34 9.48 5.97 17.17
N GLN A 35 10.73 5.67 17.56
CA GLN A 35 11.55 6.55 18.39
C GLN A 35 11.86 7.91 17.72
N GLU A 36 11.76 7.98 16.40
CA GLU A 36 11.98 9.19 15.59
C GLU A 36 10.68 10.01 15.41
N GLY A 37 9.56 9.56 15.98
CA GLY A 37 8.27 10.21 15.83
C GLY A 37 7.60 9.94 14.48
N LEU A 38 8.06 8.92 13.74
CA LEU A 38 7.56 8.56 12.43
C LEU A 38 6.60 7.37 12.51
N VAL A 39 5.65 7.35 11.58
CA VAL A 39 4.64 6.30 11.41
C VAL A 39 4.78 5.75 10.00
N LYS A 40 4.93 4.44 9.88
CA LYS A 40 4.96 3.73 8.60
C LYS A 40 3.56 3.58 8.02
N ALA A 41 3.44 3.58 6.70
CA ALA A 41 2.17 3.42 6.01
C ALA A 41 1.50 2.06 6.25
N VAL A 42 2.31 1.00 6.45
CA VAL A 42 1.86 -0.37 6.72
C VAL A 42 2.71 -1.00 7.83
N SER A 43 2.23 -2.10 8.42
CA SER A 43 2.92 -2.76 9.55
C SER A 43 4.12 -3.60 9.09
N ALA A 44 3.99 -4.29 7.95
CA ALA A 44 5.03 -5.12 7.35
C ALA A 44 5.15 -4.88 5.83
N PRO A 45 6.32 -5.10 5.20
CA PRO A 45 6.48 -4.95 3.75
C PRO A 45 5.56 -5.88 2.94
N GLU A 46 5.16 -7.01 3.50
CA GLU A 46 4.22 -7.97 2.92
C GLU A 46 2.80 -7.43 2.78
N ASP A 47 2.43 -6.41 3.57
CA ASP A 47 1.13 -5.74 3.50
C ASP A 47 0.99 -4.85 2.24
N ILE A 48 2.08 -4.67 1.47
CA ILE A 48 2.09 -3.91 0.22
C ILE A 48 1.78 -4.84 -0.96
N LEU A 49 0.56 -4.71 -1.50
CA LEU A 49 0.17 -5.38 -2.73
C LEU A 49 0.85 -4.71 -3.94
N LEU A 50 1.98 -5.27 -4.37
CA LEU A 50 2.70 -4.84 -5.57
C LEU A 50 2.27 -5.69 -6.78
N ILE A 51 1.68 -5.05 -7.79
CA ILE A 51 1.33 -5.65 -9.07
C ILE A 51 2.20 -5.01 -10.14
N VAL A 52 2.92 -5.84 -10.90
CA VAL A 52 3.67 -5.41 -12.07
C VAL A 52 2.89 -5.87 -13.29
N ALA A 53 2.23 -4.92 -13.94
CA ALA A 53 1.45 -5.15 -15.15
C ALA A 53 1.78 -4.05 -16.18
N GLY A 54 1.82 -4.42 -17.45
CA GLY A 54 2.24 -3.53 -18.54
C GLY A 54 3.20 -4.21 -19.49
N GLY A 55 3.17 -3.80 -20.76
CA GLY A 55 4.05 -4.30 -21.82
C GLY A 55 4.78 -3.15 -22.52
N GLU A 56 5.23 -3.38 -23.76
CA GLU A 56 6.00 -2.42 -24.56
C GLU A 56 5.32 -1.06 -24.74
N ALA A 57 3.98 -1.01 -24.69
CA ALA A 57 3.20 0.21 -24.94
C ALA A 57 3.33 1.30 -23.85
N GLY A 58 3.99 1.05 -22.73
CA GLY A 58 4.29 2.08 -21.73
C GLY A 58 4.38 1.56 -20.30
N ARG A 59 5.18 2.27 -19.48
CA ARG A 59 5.35 1.99 -18.05
C ARG A 59 4.45 2.92 -17.24
N PHE A 60 3.29 2.42 -16.83
CA PHE A 60 2.36 3.15 -15.97
C PHE A 60 2.45 2.62 -14.54
N SER A 61 2.19 3.50 -13.57
CA SER A 61 2.06 3.14 -12.17
C SER A 61 0.78 3.74 -11.59
N ALA A 62 0.18 3.01 -10.66
CA ALA A 62 -0.97 3.46 -9.90
C ALA A 62 -0.76 3.10 -8.43
N PHE A 63 -1.27 3.94 -7.54
CA PHE A 63 -1.25 3.72 -6.10
C PHE A 63 -2.67 3.80 -5.55
N PHE A 64 -3.06 2.77 -4.80
CA PHE A 64 -4.36 2.69 -4.14
C PHE A 64 -4.12 2.58 -2.62
N PRO A 65 -4.45 3.62 -1.84
CA PRO A 65 -4.27 3.57 -0.39
C PRO A 65 -5.28 2.63 0.28
N GLY A 66 -4.89 2.08 1.43
CA GLY A 66 -5.84 1.44 2.35
C GLY A 66 -6.72 2.46 3.06
N TRP A 67 -7.92 2.05 3.49
CA TRP A 67 -8.87 2.93 4.18
C TRP A 67 -8.83 2.76 5.71
N THR A 68 -9.45 1.71 6.26
CA THR A 68 -9.62 1.49 7.72
C THR A 68 -8.77 0.34 8.27
N GLY A 69 -7.66 0.03 7.61
CA GLY A 69 -6.77 -1.08 7.98
C GLY A 69 -7.28 -2.47 7.57
N THR A 70 -6.44 -3.47 7.77
CA THR A 70 -6.64 -4.86 7.27
C THR A 70 -7.86 -5.58 7.84
N ASN A 71 -8.33 -5.19 9.03
CA ASN A 71 -9.52 -5.76 9.66
C ASN A 71 -10.83 -5.32 8.99
N SER A 72 -10.84 -4.19 8.28
CA SER A 72 -12.06 -3.69 7.63
C SER A 72 -11.93 -3.47 6.13
N SER A 73 -10.71 -3.52 5.57
CA SER A 73 -10.48 -3.46 4.13
C SER A 73 -9.32 -4.39 3.75
N ARG A 74 -9.58 -5.31 2.81
CA ARG A 74 -8.59 -6.27 2.30
C ARG A 74 -8.67 -6.34 0.79
N ALA A 75 -7.53 -6.18 0.12
CA ALA A 75 -7.43 -6.38 -1.31
C ALA A 75 -7.67 -7.87 -1.64
N ILE A 76 -8.53 -8.12 -2.63
CA ILE A 76 -8.82 -9.47 -3.13
C ILE A 76 -8.67 -9.49 -4.64
N THR A 77 -8.31 -10.65 -5.18
CA THR A 77 -8.34 -10.91 -6.61
C THR A 77 -9.52 -11.83 -6.89
N ARG A 78 -10.38 -11.45 -7.83
CA ARG A 78 -11.48 -12.28 -8.32
C ARG A 78 -11.39 -12.36 -9.84
N GLU A 79 -11.53 -13.56 -10.37
CA GLU A 79 -11.67 -13.76 -11.81
C GLU A 79 -12.93 -13.08 -12.33
N ILE A 80 -12.80 -12.31 -13.42
CA ILE A 80 -13.94 -11.75 -14.15
C ILE A 80 -14.22 -12.68 -15.33
N LYS A 81 -15.37 -13.37 -15.30
CA LYS A 81 -15.80 -14.17 -16.44
C LYS A 81 -16.09 -13.25 -17.62
N LEU A 82 -15.46 -13.51 -18.76
CA LEU A 82 -15.80 -12.86 -20.01
C LEU A 82 -17.25 -13.20 -20.38
N CYS A 83 -17.98 -12.20 -20.90
CA CYS A 83 -19.32 -12.44 -21.42
C CYS A 83 -19.25 -13.44 -22.58
N PRO A 84 -20.10 -14.49 -22.60
CA PRO A 84 -20.14 -15.42 -23.72
C PRO A 84 -20.70 -14.68 -24.94
N GLY A 85 -19.84 -14.35 -25.90
CA GLY A 85 -20.21 -13.64 -27.13
C GLY A 85 -19.12 -12.74 -27.74
N GLY A 86 -17.98 -12.55 -27.06
CA GLY A 86 -16.83 -11.82 -27.60
C GLY A 86 -15.76 -12.76 -28.15
N ALA A 87 -16.05 -13.44 -29.26
CA ALA A 87 -15.06 -14.11 -30.12
C ALA A 87 -15.58 -14.11 -31.56
#